data_AF-A0A439M6R4-F1
#
_entry.id   AF-A0A439M6R4-F1
#
_cell.length_a   1.000
_cell.length_b   1.000
_cell.length_c   1.000
_cell.angle_alpha   90.00
_cell.angle_beta   90.00
_cell.angle_gamma   90.00
#
_symmetry.space_group_name_H-M   'P 1'
#
loop_
_entity.id
_entity.type
_entity.pdbx_description
1 polymer ?
#
loop_
_entity_poly.entity_id
_entity_poly.type
_entity_poly.pdbx_seq_one_letter_code
_entity_poly.pdbx_strand_id
1 'polypeptide(L)'
;MVADCTCPKCKGAKTLVRLPSNFKCADIICDFCGYLGQVKASRVKRLDVVPKAILGAAWRPQNDRMQAAIYFPLFLVLVDGAWQYSIYYLAADLQTPAMFKPRSPLSQTARRSGWQGFVYDLDAVKERIVRIR
;
A
#
# COMPACT_ATOMS: atom_id res chain seq x y z
N MET A 1 0.81 13.03 -7.96
CA MET A 1 1.07 11.82 -7.17
C MET A 1 1.81 10.73 -7.95
N VAL A 2 1.23 10.05 -8.94
CA VAL A 2 1.95 8.98 -9.67
C VAL A 2 3.10 9.54 -10.52
N ALA A 3 2.88 10.66 -11.21
CA ALA A 3 3.90 11.35 -12.01
C ALA A 3 5.04 11.98 -11.18
N ASP A 4 4.87 12.06 -9.85
CA ASP A 4 5.86 12.65 -8.94
C ASP A 4 6.92 11.65 -8.48
N CYS A 5 6.69 10.36 -8.71
CA CYS A 5 7.60 9.29 -8.29
C CYS A 5 8.35 8.74 -9.49
N THR A 6 9.64 8.49 -9.32
CA THR A 6 10.40 7.63 -10.24
C THR A 6 10.08 6.17 -9.94
N CYS A 7 10.20 5.30 -10.94
CA CYS A 7 10.06 3.87 -10.71
C CYS A 7 11.19 3.36 -9.80
N PRO A 8 10.91 2.72 -8.65
CA PRO A 8 11.96 2.24 -7.75
C PRO A 8 12.86 1.18 -8.40
N LYS A 9 12.37 0.44 -9.40
CA LYS A 9 13.12 -0.62 -10.08
C LYS A 9 14.04 -0.07 -11.18
N CYS A 10 13.49 0.61 -12.19
CA CYS A 10 14.29 1.09 -13.34
C CYS A 10 14.75 2.55 -13.23
N LYS A 11 14.35 3.27 -12.17
CA LYS A 11 14.65 4.70 -11.93
C LYS A 11 14.10 5.67 -12.97
N GLY A 12 13.41 5.17 -14.00
CA GLY A 12 12.73 5.98 -15.01
C GLY A 12 11.74 6.96 -14.37
N ALA A 13 11.76 8.20 -14.84
CA ALA A 13 10.79 9.23 -14.45
C ALA A 13 9.53 9.11 -15.33
N LYS A 14 8.37 9.43 -14.75
CA LYS A 14 7.07 9.46 -15.46
C LYS A 14 6.64 8.13 -16.13
N THR A 15 7.19 7.00 -15.70
CA THR A 15 6.82 5.66 -16.21
C THR A 15 5.78 4.95 -15.37
N LEU A 16 5.50 5.43 -14.14
CA LEU A 16 4.46 4.85 -13.31
C LEU A 16 3.09 5.30 -13.83
N VAL A 17 2.21 4.33 -14.09
CA VAL A 17 0.83 4.53 -14.54
C VAL A 17 -0.14 3.77 -13.65
N ARG A 18 -1.40 4.21 -13.60
CA ARG A 18 -2.44 3.55 -12.79
C ARG A 18 -2.94 2.29 -13.49
N LEU A 19 -3.10 1.22 -12.72
CA LEU A 19 -3.79 0.02 -13.19
C LEU A 19 -5.31 0.24 -13.24
N PRO A 20 -6.04 -0.60 -14.00
CA PRO A 20 -7.50 -0.60 -13.99
C PRO A 20 -8.08 -0.78 -12.58
N SER A 21 -9.27 -0.24 -12.36
CA SER A 21 -9.98 -0.43 -11.09
C SER A 21 -10.19 -1.92 -10.79
N ASN A 22 -10.16 -2.28 -9.52
CA ASN A 22 -10.29 -3.67 -9.03
C ASN A 22 -9.15 -4.61 -9.43
N PHE A 23 -8.01 -4.10 -9.94
CA PHE A 23 -6.81 -4.91 -10.05
C PHE A 23 -6.39 -5.40 -8.66
N LYS A 24 -6.16 -6.72 -8.53
CA LYS A 24 -5.92 -7.33 -7.22
C LYS A 24 -4.51 -6.99 -6.71
N CYS A 25 -4.44 -6.42 -5.51
CA CYS A 25 -3.22 -6.22 -4.72
C CYS A 25 -2.16 -5.26 -5.31
N ALA A 26 -2.43 -4.59 -6.44
CA ALA A 26 -1.58 -3.55 -6.99
C ALA A 26 -2.43 -2.43 -7.60
N ASP A 27 -1.91 -1.20 -7.56
CA ASP A 27 -2.61 0.02 -7.99
C ASP A 27 -1.87 0.73 -9.12
N ILE A 28 -0.55 0.50 -9.24
CA ILE A 28 0.30 1.11 -10.27
C ILE A 28 1.21 0.08 -10.93
N ILE A 29 1.57 0.37 -12.18
CA ILE A 29 2.55 -0.37 -12.98
C ILE A 29 3.56 0.60 -13.60
N CYS A 30 4.82 0.20 -13.73
CA CYS A 30 5.78 0.88 -14.60
C CYS A 30 5.58 0.38 -16.03
N ASP A 31 5.16 1.25 -16.94
CA ASP A 31 4.93 0.93 -18.35
C ASP A 31 6.21 0.54 -19.12
N PHE A 32 7.38 0.89 -18.57
CA PHE A 32 8.68 0.52 -19.14
C PHE A 32 9.20 -0.84 -18.66
N CYS A 33 9.20 -1.11 -17.35
CA CYS A 33 9.88 -2.30 -16.78
C CYS A 33 8.93 -3.32 -16.11
N GLY A 34 7.62 -3.09 -16.18
CA GLY A 34 6.60 -3.98 -15.62
C GLY A 34 6.55 -4.04 -14.09
N TYR A 35 7.26 -3.13 -13.40
CA TYR A 35 7.22 -3.05 -11.94
C TYR A 35 5.80 -2.78 -11.45
N LEU A 36 5.32 -3.54 -10.46
CA LEU A 36 4.01 -3.37 -9.84
C LEU A 36 4.16 -2.80 -8.44
N GLY A 37 3.25 -1.92 -8.03
CA GLY A 37 3.22 -1.34 -6.70
C GLY A 37 1.81 -1.12 -6.20
N GLN A 38 1.65 -1.14 -4.89
CA GLN A 38 0.39 -0.85 -4.21
C GLN A 38 0.44 0.56 -3.64
N VAL A 39 -0.67 1.28 -3.69
CA VAL A 39 -0.81 2.63 -3.14
C VAL A 39 -1.84 2.60 -2.03
N LYS A 40 -1.48 3.14 -0.86
CA LYS A 40 -2.42 3.42 0.22
C LYS A 40 -2.32 4.89 0.60
N ALA A 41 -3.46 5.52 0.82
CA ALA A 41 -3.53 6.91 1.21
C ALA A 41 -4.22 7.05 2.58
N SER A 42 -3.72 7.97 3.40
CA SER A 42 -4.34 8.29 4.69
C SER A 42 -4.29 9.80 4.95
N ARG A 43 -5.36 10.31 5.58
CA ARG A 43 -5.36 11.68 6.10
C ARG A 43 -4.68 11.71 7.47
N VAL A 44 -3.74 12.63 7.67
CA VAL A 44 -2.96 12.76 8.90
C VAL A 44 -2.82 14.21 9.32
N LYS A 45 -2.48 14.47 10.59
CA LYS A 45 -2.16 15.82 11.08
C LYS A 45 -0.72 16.24 10.79
N ARG A 46 0.17 15.26 10.64
CA ARG A 46 1.61 15.46 10.48
C ARG A 46 2.11 14.57 9.34
N LEU A 47 2.73 15.17 8.35
CA LEU A 47 3.20 14.50 7.13
C LEU A 47 4.53 13.76 7.31
N ASP A 48 5.28 14.09 8.35
CA ASP A 48 6.56 13.50 8.74
C ASP A 48 6.42 12.24 9.60
N VAL A 49 5.20 11.91 10.03
CA VAL A 49 4.94 10.78 10.94
C VAL A 49 4.07 9.73 10.27
N VAL A 50 4.67 8.56 10.04
CA VAL A 50 3.98 7.38 9.53
C VAL A 50 2.96 6.89 10.58
N PRO A 51 1.68 6.69 10.21
CA PRO A 51 0.69 6.14 11.12
C PRO A 51 1.06 4.70 11.49
N LYS A 52 0.74 4.27 12.71
CA LYS A 52 1.00 2.89 13.17
C LYS A 52 0.30 1.82 12.34
N ALA A 53 -0.80 2.18 11.70
CA ALA A 53 -1.61 1.25 10.94
C ALA A 53 -2.30 1.92 9.74
N ILE A 54 -2.53 1.14 8.68
CA ILE A 54 -3.36 1.57 7.54
C ILE A 54 -4.25 0.43 7.04
N LEU A 55 -5.43 0.79 6.53
CA LEU A 55 -6.40 -0.19 6.04
C LEU A 55 -5.91 -0.89 4.75
N GLY A 56 -5.99 -2.22 4.77
CA GLY A 56 -5.88 -3.06 3.59
C GLY A 56 -7.21 -3.24 2.87
N ALA A 57 -7.15 -3.92 1.72
CA ALA A 57 -8.34 -4.31 0.96
C ALA A 57 -8.86 -5.68 1.45
N ALA A 58 -9.22 -6.58 0.54
CA ALA A 58 -9.68 -7.92 0.89
C ALA A 58 -8.53 -8.79 1.43
N TRP A 59 -8.77 -9.50 2.53
CA TRP A 59 -7.77 -10.36 3.16
C TRP A 59 -7.41 -11.57 2.28
N ARG A 60 -8.40 -12.29 1.75
CA ARG A 60 -8.17 -13.53 1.01
C ARG A 60 -7.19 -13.37 -0.17
N PRO A 61 -7.37 -12.44 -1.13
CA PRO A 61 -6.40 -12.25 -2.21
C PRO A 61 -5.02 -11.83 -1.73
N GLN A 62 -4.94 -11.08 -0.63
CA GLN A 62 -3.65 -10.71 -0.04
C GLN A 62 -2.96 -11.94 0.56
N ASN A 63 -3.68 -12.74 1.33
CA ASN A 63 -3.16 -13.96 1.94
C ASN A 63 -2.70 -14.96 0.88
N ASP A 64 -3.48 -15.19 -0.18
CA ASP A 64 -3.11 -16.10 -1.27
C ASP A 64 -1.77 -15.70 -1.91
N ARG A 65 -1.52 -14.39 -2.06
CA ARG A 65 -0.24 -13.87 -2.58
C ARG A 65 0.90 -14.06 -1.59
N MET A 66 0.68 -13.79 -0.30
CA MET A 66 1.71 -13.98 0.73
C MET A 66 2.11 -15.45 0.89
N GLN A 67 1.16 -16.39 0.78
CA GLN A 67 1.45 -17.83 0.79
C GLN A 67 2.30 -18.25 -0.41
N ALA A 68 2.17 -17.56 -1.54
CA ALA A 68 3.05 -17.72 -2.70
C ALA A 68 4.34 -16.88 -2.62
N ALA A 69 4.65 -16.29 -1.45
CA ALA A 69 5.77 -15.36 -1.24
C ALA A 69 5.77 -14.13 -2.18
N ILE A 70 4.59 -13.73 -2.67
CA ILE A 70 4.43 -12.56 -3.54
C ILE A 70 4.02 -11.37 -2.70
N TYR A 71 4.91 -10.38 -2.62
CA TYR A 71 4.67 -9.10 -1.96
C TYR A 71 4.73 -7.97 -3.00
N PHE A 72 3.80 -7.02 -2.88
CA PHE A 72 3.82 -5.80 -3.69
C PHE A 72 4.42 -4.67 -2.86
N PRO A 73 5.40 -3.93 -3.38
CA PRO A 73 5.93 -2.74 -2.71
C PRO A 73 4.80 -1.76 -2.40
N LEU A 74 4.88 -1.10 -1.24
CA LEU A 74 3.85 -0.19 -0.76
C LEU A 74 4.33 1.26 -0.91
N PHE A 75 3.53 2.06 -1.61
CA PHE A 75 3.58 3.50 -1.59
C PHE A 75 2.51 4.01 -0.63
N LEU A 76 2.94 4.65 0.44
CA LEU A 76 2.07 5.25 1.44
C LEU A 76 2.02 6.76 1.21
N VAL A 77 0.86 7.27 0.83
CA VAL A 77 0.60 8.69 0.63
C VAL A 77 -0.07 9.25 1.89
N LEU A 78 0.60 10.18 2.55
CA LEU A 78 0.03 10.93 3.67
C LEU A 78 -0.46 12.28 3.16
N VAL A 79 -1.68 12.67 3.51
CA VAL A 79 -2.28 13.96 3.12
C VAL A 79 -2.74 14.70 4.37
N ASP A 80 -2.42 15.98 4.48
CA ASP A 80 -2.84 16.80 5.62
C ASP A 80 -4.14 17.60 5.36
N GLY A 81 -4.55 18.42 6.32
CA GLY A 81 -5.74 19.26 6.22
C GLY A 81 -5.62 20.38 5.17
N ALA A 82 -4.41 20.75 4.77
CA ALA A 82 -4.11 21.75 3.76
C ALA A 82 -3.88 21.13 2.36
N TRP A 83 -4.17 19.84 2.20
CA TRP A 83 -3.91 19.06 0.98
C TRP A 83 -2.43 18.99 0.57
N GLN A 84 -1.51 19.27 1.50
CA GLN A 84 -0.11 18.93 1.33
C GLN A 84 0.06 17.43 1.50
N TYR A 85 1.10 16.86 0.89
CA TYR A 85 1.33 15.42 0.94
C TYR A 85 2.79 15.02 1.02
N SER A 86 3.01 13.87 1.64
CA SER A 86 4.28 13.14 1.63
C SER A 86 4.07 11.74 1.11
N ILE A 87 5.11 11.21 0.47
CA ILE A 87 5.09 9.85 -0.06
C ILE A 87 6.17 9.06 0.63
N TYR A 88 5.76 7.95 1.22
CA TYR A 88 6.61 6.97 1.82
C TYR A 88 6.63 5.70 0.96
N TYR A 89 7.73 4.97 1.00
CA TYR A 89 7.95 3.77 0.24
C TYR A 89 8.46 2.65 1.14
N LEU A 90 7.86 1.47 0.99
CA LEU A 90 8.32 0.24 1.61
C LEU A 90 8.50 -0.82 0.52
N ALA A 91 9.75 -1.24 0.33
CA ALA A 91 10.11 -2.27 -0.63
C ALA A 91 9.50 -3.63 -0.24
N ALA A 92 9.23 -4.48 -1.24
CA ALA A 92 8.54 -5.77 -1.03
C ALA A 92 9.34 -6.75 -0.16
N ASP A 93 10.66 -6.77 -0.33
CA ASP A 93 11.64 -7.56 0.42
C ASP A 93 11.75 -7.16 1.90
N LEU A 94 11.37 -5.93 2.24
CA LEU A 94 11.37 -5.43 3.62
C LEU A 94 10.06 -5.69 4.37
N GLN A 95 9.04 -6.20 3.67
CA GLN A 95 7.76 -6.59 4.25
C GLN A 95 7.87 -7.96 4.94
N THR A 96 7.06 -8.17 5.97
CA THR A 96 7.00 -9.45 6.70
C THR A 96 5.55 -9.90 6.81
N PRO A 97 5.25 -11.22 6.86
CA PRO A 97 3.88 -11.70 7.09
C PRO A 97 3.23 -11.06 8.33
N ALA A 98 4.04 -10.82 9.37
CA ALA A 98 3.58 -10.26 10.63
C ALA A 98 2.96 -8.86 10.50
N MET A 99 3.31 -8.07 9.47
CA MET A 99 2.72 -6.75 9.27
C MET A 99 1.28 -6.82 8.76
N PHE A 100 0.82 -7.95 8.24
CA PHE A 100 -0.52 -8.08 7.68
C PHE A 100 -1.48 -8.72 8.70
N LYS A 101 -2.36 -7.90 9.29
CA LYS A 101 -3.28 -8.33 10.34
C LYS A 101 -4.69 -8.53 9.78
N PRO A 102 -5.22 -9.77 9.68
CA PRO A 102 -6.61 -9.98 9.30
C PRO A 102 -7.55 -9.32 10.30
N ARG A 103 -8.62 -8.69 9.79
CA ARG A 103 -9.70 -8.16 10.64
C ARG A 103 -10.78 -9.21 10.81
N SER A 104 -11.66 -9.03 11.79
CA SER A 104 -12.90 -9.81 11.85
C SER A 104 -13.71 -9.60 10.56
N PRO A 105 -14.36 -10.65 10.02
CA PRO A 105 -15.32 -10.51 8.93
C PRO A 105 -16.41 -9.52 9.28
N LEU A 106 -16.96 -8.83 8.27
CA LEU A 106 -18.10 -7.95 8.45
C LEU A 106 -19.32 -8.75 8.94
N SER A 107 -20.11 -8.11 9.80
CA SER A 107 -21.33 -8.69 10.38
C SER A 107 -22.32 -9.16 9.32
N GLN A 108 -23.23 -10.05 9.72
CA GLN A 108 -24.29 -10.55 8.83
C GLN A 108 -25.21 -9.44 8.31
N THR A 109 -25.35 -8.37 9.09
CA THR A 109 -26.15 -7.18 8.77
C THR A 109 -25.45 -6.18 7.86
N ALA A 110 -24.15 -6.35 7.59
CA ALA A 110 -23.40 -5.44 6.74
C ALA A 110 -23.72 -5.68 5.25
N ARG A 111 -23.69 -4.61 4.45
CA ARG A 111 -23.88 -4.67 2.98
C ARG A 111 -23.00 -5.72 2.28
N ARG A 112 -21.79 -5.96 2.81
CA ARG A 112 -20.84 -6.97 2.33
C ARG A 112 -20.60 -8.01 3.42
N SER A 113 -21.68 -8.61 3.93
CA SER A 113 -21.66 -9.66 4.95
C SER A 113 -20.58 -10.72 4.65
N GLY A 114 -19.82 -11.09 5.68
CA GLY A 114 -18.74 -12.07 5.58
C GLY A 114 -17.48 -11.57 4.85
N TRP A 115 -17.48 -10.38 4.25
CA TRP A 115 -16.25 -9.81 3.67
C TRP A 115 -15.22 -9.57 4.78
N GLN A 116 -14.01 -10.06 4.56
CA GLN A 116 -12.91 -9.88 5.49
C GLN A 116 -11.85 -8.94 4.89
N GLY A 117 -11.58 -7.86 5.60
CA GLY A 117 -10.46 -6.97 5.32
C GLY A 117 -9.23 -7.29 6.17
N PHE A 118 -8.18 -6.51 6.01
CA PHE A 118 -6.99 -6.57 6.85
C PHE A 118 -6.45 -5.17 7.14
N VAL A 119 -5.44 -5.10 8.01
CA VAL A 119 -4.70 -3.89 8.37
C VAL A 119 -3.22 -4.15 8.15
N TYR A 120 -2.50 -3.16 7.62
CA TYR A 120 -1.05 -3.14 7.72
C TYR A 120 -0.68 -2.56 9.07
N ASP A 121 0.07 -3.33 9.85
CA ASP A 121 0.79 -2.89 11.04
C ASP A 121 2.11 -2.28 10.58
N LEU A 122 2.13 -0.95 10.46
CA LEU A 122 3.27 -0.19 9.97
C LEU A 122 4.31 0.06 11.07
N ASP A 123 3.93 -0.06 12.35
CA ASP A 123 4.87 0.07 13.47
C ASP A 123 5.92 -1.05 13.43
N ALA A 124 5.52 -2.25 13.01
CA ALA A 124 6.40 -3.40 12.80
C ALA A 124 7.47 -3.21 11.72
N VAL A 125 7.31 -2.21 10.83
CA VAL A 125 8.22 -1.92 9.71
C VAL A 125 8.63 -0.45 9.64
N LYS A 126 8.45 0.31 10.73
CA LYS A 126 8.65 1.76 10.75
C LYS A 126 10.07 2.22 10.37
N GLU A 127 11.08 1.41 10.68
CA GLU A 127 12.49 1.70 10.36
C GLU A 127 12.85 1.35 8.91
N ARG A 128 11.94 0.68 8.18
CA ARG A 128 12.16 0.18 6.81
C ARG A 128 11.37 0.97 5.78
N ILE A 129 10.41 1.78 6.24
CA ILE A 129 9.63 2.67 5.38
C ILE A 129 10.35 4.00 5.26
N VAL A 130 10.64 4.41 4.02
CA VAL A 130 11.45 5.60 3.75
C VAL A 130 10.62 6.68 3.08
N ARG A 131 10.86 7.94 3.44
CA ARG A 131 10.22 9.07 2.77
C ARG A 131 10.91 9.33 1.44
N ILE A 132 10.12 9.42 0.37
CA ILE A 132 10.59 9.69 -1.00
C ILE A 132 10.06 11.02 -1.56
N ARG A 133 9.12 11.66 -0.84
CA ARG A 133 8.61 13.03 -1.08
C ARG A 133 8.01 13.60 0.19
#